data_AF-A0A085BG85-F1
#
_entry.id   AF-A0A085BG85-F1
#
_cell.length_a   1.000
_cell.length_b   1.000
_cell.length_c   1.000
_cell.angle_alpha   90.00
_cell.angle_beta   90.00
_cell.angle_gamma   90.00
#
_symmetry.space_group_name_H-M   'P 1'
#
loop_
_entity.id
_entity.type
_entity.pdbx_description
1 polymer ?
#
loop_
_entity_poly.entity_id
_entity_poly.type
_entity_poly.pdbx_seq_one_letter_code
_entity_poly.pdbx_strand_id
1 'polypeptide(L)'
;MVISDLTKYIDDMQFIDFNKEHFSKKEGTEEYFIEILKEDIGFGDIEVQEKQDESFSKAEYQLVNDADRVTIIMKGPSDIRVNF
;
A
#
# COMPACT_ATOMS: atom_id res chain seq x y z
N MET A 1 -6.94 41.37 -7.04
CA MET A 1 -7.00 40.35 -8.12
C MET A 1 -6.65 39.04 -7.47
N VAL A 2 -7.65 38.16 -7.35
CA VAL A 2 -7.57 36.89 -6.61
C VAL A 2 -6.79 35.92 -7.50
N ILE A 3 -5.53 35.62 -7.17
CA ILE A 3 -4.93 34.39 -7.63
C ILE A 3 -5.35 33.37 -6.58
N SER A 4 -6.45 32.69 -6.88
CA SER A 4 -6.83 31.47 -6.20
C SER A 4 -5.74 30.45 -6.47
N ASP A 5 -4.77 30.36 -5.54
CA ASP A 5 -3.78 29.28 -5.50
C ASP A 5 -4.54 27.96 -5.29
N LEU A 6 -4.89 27.41 -6.44
CA LEU A 6 -5.52 26.11 -6.63
C LEU A 6 -4.44 25.02 -6.60
N THR A 7 -3.46 25.11 -5.70
CA THR A 7 -2.77 23.92 -5.18
C THR A 7 -3.67 23.27 -4.15
N LYS A 8 -4.84 22.85 -4.65
CA LYS A 8 -5.72 21.86 -4.04
C LYS A 8 -4.86 20.71 -3.55
N TYR A 9 -4.92 20.44 -2.25
CA TYR A 9 -4.73 19.14 -1.65
C TYR A 9 -3.56 18.35 -2.27
N ILE A 10 -2.34 18.68 -1.88
CA ILE A 10 -1.34 17.62 -1.78
C ILE A 10 -1.88 16.77 -0.63
N ASP A 11 -2.50 15.64 -0.99
CA ASP A 11 -2.98 14.65 -0.05
C ASP A 11 -1.92 14.43 1.02
N ASP A 12 -2.28 14.78 2.26
CA ASP A 12 -1.55 14.53 3.50
C ASP A 12 -1.55 13.01 3.84
N MET A 13 -1.72 12.16 2.81
CA MET A 13 -1.69 10.71 2.94
C MET A 13 -0.26 10.28 3.21
N GLN A 14 -0.08 9.57 4.31
CA GLN A 14 1.18 8.96 4.66
C GLN A 14 1.39 7.74 3.76
N PHE A 15 2.65 7.36 3.56
CA PHE A 15 2.94 6.16 2.81
C PHE A 15 4.13 5.40 3.38
N ILE A 16 4.11 4.09 3.17
CA ILE A 16 5.25 3.20 3.44
C ILE A 16 5.57 2.45 2.15
N ASP A 17 6.85 2.45 1.79
CA ASP A 17 7.37 1.68 0.66
C ASP A 17 7.84 0.31 1.14
N PHE A 18 7.32 -0.75 0.53
CA PHE A 18 7.79 -2.12 0.71
C PHE A 18 8.49 -2.58 -0.57
N ASN A 19 9.67 -3.15 -0.42
CA ASN A 19 10.30 -3.87 -1.53
C ASN A 19 9.82 -5.33 -1.57
N LYS A 20 10.08 -6.00 -2.68
CA LYS A 20 9.74 -7.42 -2.89
C LYS A 20 10.27 -8.39 -1.81
N GLU A 21 11.30 -8.02 -1.06
CA GLU A 21 11.89 -8.87 -0.01
C GLU A 21 11.08 -8.86 1.30
N HIS A 22 10.19 -7.88 1.49
CA HIS A 22 9.28 -7.85 2.64
C HIS A 22 8.11 -8.82 2.51
N PHE A 23 7.88 -9.36 1.31
CA PHE A 23 6.79 -10.30 1.07
C PHE A 23 7.12 -11.68 1.63
N SER A 24 6.20 -12.21 2.41
CA SER A 24 6.21 -13.61 2.84
C SER A 24 5.37 -14.46 1.90
N LYS A 25 5.83 -15.67 1.56
CA LYS A 25 5.03 -16.60 0.75
C LYS A 25 3.98 -17.26 1.63
N LYS A 26 2.73 -17.26 1.18
CA LYS A 26 1.63 -17.93 1.89
C LYS A 26 1.69 -19.44 1.67
N GLU A 27 1.78 -20.20 2.76
CA GLU A 27 1.93 -21.66 2.69
C GLU A 27 0.77 -22.31 1.91
N GLY A 28 1.12 -23.25 1.03
CA GLY A 28 0.15 -23.97 0.21
C GLY A 28 -0.45 -23.18 -0.96
N THR A 29 0.01 -21.96 -1.24
CA THR A 29 -0.43 -21.14 -2.38
C THR A 29 0.74 -20.53 -3.15
N GLU A 30 0.46 -19.96 -4.33
CA GLU A 30 1.40 -19.11 -5.07
C GLU A 30 1.28 -17.63 -4.69
N GLU A 31 0.54 -17.32 -3.62
CA GLU A 31 0.31 -15.96 -3.15
C GLU A 31 1.40 -15.52 -2.16
N TYR A 32 1.59 -14.20 -2.11
CA TYR A 32 2.53 -13.52 -1.25
C TYR A 32 1.79 -12.50 -0.40
N PHE A 33 2.27 -12.23 0.80
CA PHE A 33 1.62 -11.31 1.71
C PHE A 33 2.60 -10.43 2.50
N ILE A 34 2.12 -9.26 2.88
CA ILE A 34 2.75 -8.35 3.84
C ILE A 34 1.74 -8.10 4.95
N GLU A 35 2.19 -8.20 6.19
CA GLU A 35 1.43 -7.80 7.37
C GLU A 35 1.92 -6.43 7.85
N ILE A 36 0.98 -5.52 8.06
CA ILE A 36 1.26 -4.18 8.57
C ILE A 36 0.42 -3.97 9.82
N LEU A 37 1.03 -3.54 10.92
CA LEU A 37 0.29 -3.24 12.13
C LEU A 37 -0.52 -1.96 11.93
N LYS A 38 -1.77 -1.96 12.42
CA LYS A 38 -2.61 -0.76 12.40
C LYS A 38 -2.09 0.36 13.29
N GLU A 39 -1.21 0.05 14.22
CA GLU A 39 -0.49 1.07 14.99
C GLU A 39 0.45 1.91 14.10
N ASP A 40 0.96 1.33 13.00
CA ASP A 40 1.85 2.01 12.06
C ASP A 40 1.07 2.84 11.02
N ILE A 41 -0.10 2.35 10.61
CA ILE A 41 -0.87 2.93 9.48
C ILE A 41 -2.23 3.54 9.87
N GLY A 42 -2.60 3.42 11.14
CA GLY A 42 -3.93 3.82 11.62
C GLY A 42 -5.06 2.93 11.09
N PHE A 43 -6.27 3.48 11.09
CA PHE A 43 -7.51 2.79 10.69
C PHE A 43 -8.11 3.36 9.39
N GLY A 44 -7.28 4.00 8.56
CA GLY A 44 -7.67 4.68 7.32
C GLY A 44 -7.91 3.74 6.13
N ASP A 45 -8.30 4.35 5.01
CA ASP A 45 -8.38 3.67 3.72
C ASP A 45 -6.97 3.39 3.19
N ILE A 46 -6.74 2.15 2.76
CA ILE A 46 -5.42 1.71 2.27
C ILE A 46 -5.44 1.57 0.76
N GLU A 47 -4.57 2.32 0.09
CA GLU A 47 -4.33 2.19 -1.34
C GLU A 47 -2.94 1.61 -1.61
N VAL A 48 -2.90 0.47 -2.29
CA VAL A 48 -1.65 -0.18 -2.69
C VAL A 48 -1.36 0.11 -4.16
N GLN A 49 -0.17 0.62 -4.41
CA GLN A 49 0.35 0.89 -5.73
C GLN A 49 1.62 0.08 -5.97
N GLU A 50 1.76 -0.50 -7.15
CA GLU A 50 2.95 -1.21 -7.58
C GLU A 50 3.86 -0.24 -8.34
N LYS A 51 5.16 -0.29 -8.02
CA LYS A 51 6.20 0.47 -8.71
C LYS A 51 6.52 -0.20 -10.04
N GLN A 52 6.28 0.52 -11.12
CA GLN A 52 6.63 0.15 -12.49
C GLN A 52 7.66 1.15 -13.03
N ASP A 53 8.92 0.73 -13.06
CA ASP A 53 10.10 1.50 -13.49
C ASP A 53 10.19 2.90 -12.85
N GLU A 54 9.59 3.90 -13.48
CA GLU A 54 9.60 5.32 -13.07
C GLU A 54 8.23 5.83 -12.59
N SER A 55 7.22 4.96 -12.49
CA SER A 55 5.84 5.31 -12.13
C SER A 55 5.22 4.35 -11.11
N PHE A 56 4.12 4.78 -10.50
CA PHE A 56 3.29 3.95 -9.63
C PHE A 56 1.94 3.69 -10.31
N SER A 57 1.50 2.43 -10.28
CA SER A 57 0.22 2.00 -10.84
C SER A 57 -0.58 1.26 -9.78
N LYS A 58 -1.92 1.26 -9.87
CA LYS A 58 -2.75 0.55 -8.91
C LYS A 58 -2.44 -0.96 -8.95
N ALA A 59 -2.10 -1.53 -7.80
CA ALA A 59 -1.80 -2.96 -7.70
C ALA A 59 -3.09 -3.81 -7.71
N GLU A 60 -3.00 -5.04 -8.22
CA GLU A 60 -3.99 -6.09 -7.92
C GLU A 60 -3.65 -6.70 -6.55
N TYR A 61 -4.43 -6.36 -5.52
CA TYR A 61 -4.26 -6.89 -4.18
C TYR A 61 -5.59 -7.31 -3.56
N GLN A 62 -5.50 -8.22 -2.59
CA GLN A 62 -6.57 -8.48 -1.63
C GLN A 62 -6.14 -7.93 -0.27
N LEU A 63 -7.07 -7.23 0.38
CA LEU A 63 -6.84 -6.67 1.70
C LEU A 63 -7.64 -7.48 2.73
N VAL A 64 -6.95 -8.06 3.70
CA VAL A 64 -7.57 -8.71 4.86
C VAL A 64 -7.35 -7.81 6.06
N ASN A 65 -8.45 -7.33 6.61
CA ASN A 65 -8.44 -6.36 7.69
C ASN A 65 -8.77 -7.06 9.01
N ASP A 66 -7.77 -7.24 9.87
CA ASP A 66 -7.90 -7.88 11.18
C ASP A 66 -8.03 -6.81 12.29
N ALA A 67 -8.09 -7.22 13.56
CA ALA A 67 -8.28 -6.27 14.66
C ALA A 67 -7.07 -5.34 14.85
N ASP A 68 -5.85 -5.87 14.75
CA ASP A 68 -4.57 -5.23 15.07
C ASP A 68 -3.69 -4.98 13.83
N ARG A 69 -3.98 -5.66 12.72
CA ARG A 69 -3.16 -5.63 11.51
C ARG A 69 -3.99 -5.57 10.24
N VAL A 70 -3.33 -5.21 9.16
CA VAL A 70 -3.83 -5.35 7.80
C VAL A 70 -2.87 -6.23 7.04
N THR A 71 -3.41 -7.23 6.36
CA THR A 71 -2.66 -8.14 5.51
C THR A 71 -2.95 -7.82 4.05
N ILE A 72 -1.92 -7.42 3.31
CA ILE A 72 -1.97 -7.20 1.87
C ILE A 72 -1.52 -8.49 1.20
N ILE A 73 -2.37 -9.09 0.38
CA ILE A 73 -2.09 -10.33 -0.37
C ILE A 73 -2.00 -10.02 -1.86
N MET A 74 -0.95 -10.50 -2.52
CA MET A 74 -0.67 -10.30 -3.94
C MET A 74 -0.25 -11.62 -4.61
N LYS A 75 -0.40 -11.69 -5.94
CA LYS A 75 -0.02 -12.87 -6.73
C LYS A 75 1.50 -13.07 -6.83
N GLY A 76 2.28 -12.03 -6.60
CA GLY A 76 3.73 -12.07 -6.69
C GLY A 76 4.36 -10.98 -5.83
N PRO A 77 5.64 -11.14 -5.44
CA PRO A 77 6.36 -10.12 -4.70
C PRO A 77 6.81 -9.02 -5.66
N SER A 78 6.51 -7.78 -5.33
CA SER A 78 6.92 -6.60 -6.11
C SER A 78 7.23 -5.42 -5.21
N ASP A 79 7.82 -4.37 -5.77
CA ASP A 79 8.04 -3.14 -5.01
C ASP A 79 6.71 -2.37 -4.99
N ILE A 80 6.15 -2.14 -3.81
CA ILE A 80 4.85 -1.49 -3.63
C ILE A 80 4.95 -0.29 -2.71
N ARG A 81 4.03 0.65 -2.90
CA ARG A 81 3.74 1.76 -1.99
C ARG A 81 2.36 1.58 -1.42
N VAL A 82 2.27 1.64 -0.10
CA VAL A 82 1.01 1.57 0.63
C VAL A 82 0.72 2.96 1.16
N ASN A 83 -0.36 3.58 0.69
CA ASN A 83 -0.82 4.91 1.12
C ASN A 83 -1.96 4.75 2.13
N PHE A 84 -1.96 5.56 3.19
CA PHE A 84 -2.91 5.54 4.30
C PHE A 84 -3.05 6.89 5.02
#